data_AF-A0A9P6UH41-F1
#
_entry.id   AF-A0A9P6UH41-F1
#
_cell.length_a   1.000
_cell.length_b   1.000
_cell.length_c   1.000
_cell.angle_alpha   90.00
_cell.angle_beta   90.00
_cell.angle_gamma   90.00
#
_symmetry.space_group_name_H-M   'P 1'
#
loop_
_entity.id
_entity.type
_entity.pdbx_description
1 polymer ?
#
loop_
_entity_poly.entity_id
_entity_poly.type
_entity_poly.pdbx_seq_one_letter_code
_entity_poly.pdbx_strand_id
1 'polypeptide(L)'
;MMNTFRKSISGRPGSNIPRPSGTISNINTSSGGGGGGGGGGGGGVLHSNRNVQETYLFPNLKPQAIVSCMSDVQVACTEDDLARPTAQKMLVVYEAFMDVATGSPKDDVYLDDIQEMKIVSHPDFVIDGVRFYIFLQQLASMMQEVGVNDFTSRDVTKPEAERVRRVLSAVINFAKFREDRQPAFFQEMREADEVIDLIVDREKEHEQMTQELENLKQRKIAQEPRVEELKVINQNLALEMEVYKKKEVETTQLKDDVTKERSLLVERN
;
A
#
# COMPACT_ATOMS: atom_id res chain seq x y z
N MET A 1 -4.17 0.08 16.51
CA MET A 1 -5.48 -0.22 15.89
C MET A 1 -5.30 -0.58 14.40
N MET A 2 -4.51 -1.61 14.07
CA MET A 2 -4.13 -1.91 12.68
C MET A 2 -4.58 -3.31 12.18
N ASN A 3 -5.25 -4.11 13.02
CA ASN A 3 -5.63 -5.49 12.66
C ASN A 3 -7.01 -5.64 11.98
N THR A 4 -7.70 -4.56 11.67
CA THR A 4 -9.06 -4.63 11.09
C THR A 4 -9.12 -4.52 9.57
N PHE A 5 -8.04 -4.17 8.88
CA PHE A 5 -8.11 -3.82 7.44
C PHE A 5 -8.00 -5.02 6.48
N ARG A 6 -7.28 -6.09 6.85
CA ARG A 6 -7.07 -7.24 5.95
C ARG A 6 -8.31 -8.14 5.74
N LYS A 7 -9.35 -8.02 6.57
CA LYS A 7 -10.59 -8.81 6.42
C LYS A 7 -11.65 -8.19 5.50
N SER A 8 -11.44 -6.98 4.97
CA SER A 8 -12.49 -6.26 4.21
C SER A 8 -12.52 -6.56 2.70
N ILE A 9 -11.46 -7.14 2.14
CA ILE A 9 -11.28 -7.19 0.68
C ILE A 9 -11.74 -8.51 0.04
N SER A 10 -12.03 -9.55 0.83
CA SER A 10 -12.36 -10.90 0.32
C SER A 10 -13.86 -11.19 0.17
N GLY A 11 -14.74 -10.17 0.23
CA GLY A 11 -16.18 -10.38 0.42
C GLY A 11 -17.12 -9.71 -0.58
N ARG A 12 -16.67 -9.20 -1.73
CA ARG A 12 -17.57 -8.56 -2.71
C ARG A 12 -17.77 -9.44 -3.97
N PRO A 13 -18.96 -10.04 -4.15
CA PRO A 13 -19.30 -10.70 -5.41
C PRO A 13 -19.60 -9.64 -6.49
N GLY A 14 -18.85 -9.66 -7.60
CA GLY A 14 -19.25 -8.96 -8.82
C GLY A 14 -18.32 -7.87 -9.40
N SER A 15 -17.01 -7.85 -9.13
CA SER A 15 -16.08 -6.98 -9.90
C SER A 15 -15.25 -7.78 -10.89
N ASN A 16 -15.72 -7.85 -12.13
CA ASN A 16 -14.95 -8.32 -13.28
C ASN A 16 -14.04 -7.17 -13.73
N ILE A 17 -12.80 -7.13 -13.24
CA ILE A 17 -11.74 -6.29 -13.82
C ILE A 17 -10.80 -7.23 -14.60
N PRO A 18 -10.73 -7.13 -15.94
CA PRO A 18 -9.82 -7.94 -16.73
C PRO A 18 -8.36 -7.56 -16.43
N ARG A 19 -7.51 -8.57 -16.17
CA ARG A 19 -6.06 -8.39 -16.16
C ARG A 19 -5.56 -8.09 -17.58
N PRO A 20 -4.67 -7.12 -17.80
CA PRO A 20 -4.04 -6.94 -19.10
C PRO A 20 -3.02 -8.06 -19.35
N SER A 21 -3.30 -8.92 -20.33
CA SER A 21 -2.34 -9.86 -20.92
C SER A 21 -1.38 -9.09 -21.83
N GLY A 22 -0.15 -8.88 -21.36
CA GLY A 22 0.95 -8.35 -22.17
C GLY A 22 1.97 -9.44 -22.47
N THR A 23 1.87 -10.04 -23.66
CA THR A 23 2.90 -10.89 -24.25
C THR A 23 4.12 -10.04 -24.59
N ILE A 24 5.26 -10.27 -23.95
CA ILE A 24 6.54 -9.67 -24.36
C ILE A 24 7.13 -10.53 -25.48
N SER A 25 7.16 -9.97 -26.68
CA SER A 25 7.77 -10.54 -27.88
C SER A 25 9.30 -10.43 -27.83
N ASN A 26 9.97 -11.54 -28.12
CA ASN A 26 11.42 -11.64 -28.34
C ASN A 26 11.91 -10.65 -29.41
N ILE A 27 12.91 -9.85 -29.07
CA ILE A 27 13.69 -9.07 -30.04
C ILE A 27 14.90 -9.92 -30.44
N ASN A 28 14.85 -10.40 -31.67
CA ASN A 28 15.93 -11.09 -32.37
C ASN A 28 16.73 -10.04 -33.17
N THR A 29 17.99 -9.81 -32.83
CA THR A 29 18.90 -8.98 -33.63
C THR A 29 19.89 -9.87 -34.36
N SER A 30 19.64 -10.11 -35.65
CA SER A 30 20.58 -10.71 -36.59
C SER A 30 20.97 -9.71 -37.68
N SER A 31 22.28 -9.55 -37.87
CA SER A 31 22.93 -9.04 -39.08
C SER A 31 24.28 -9.77 -39.13
N GLY A 32 24.49 -10.75 -40.01
CA GLY A 32 24.95 -10.59 -41.40
C GLY A 32 26.45 -10.20 -41.39
N GLY A 33 27.44 -10.92 -41.93
CA GLY A 33 27.52 -12.05 -42.85
C GLY A 33 28.84 -11.90 -43.65
N GLY A 34 29.60 -12.99 -43.81
CA GLY A 34 30.76 -13.12 -44.72
C GLY A 34 32.13 -12.93 -44.03
N GLY A 35 33.19 -13.73 -44.25
CA GLY A 35 33.44 -14.88 -45.12
C GLY A 35 34.97 -15.06 -45.26
N GLY A 36 35.46 -16.31 -45.35
CA GLY A 36 36.75 -16.62 -46.00
C GLY A 36 37.93 -17.09 -45.12
N GLY A 37 38.18 -18.42 -45.13
CA GLY A 37 39.45 -18.98 -45.63
C GLY A 37 40.65 -19.17 -44.68
N GLY A 38 40.92 -20.45 -44.33
CA GLY A 38 42.22 -21.08 -44.63
C GLY A 38 43.28 -21.20 -43.53
N GLY A 39 43.54 -22.45 -43.11
CA GLY A 39 44.92 -22.98 -43.02
C GLY A 39 45.55 -23.18 -41.63
N GLY A 40 45.60 -24.44 -41.19
CA GLY A 40 46.85 -25.11 -40.78
C GLY A 40 47.41 -24.94 -39.37
N GLY A 41 47.44 -26.05 -38.61
CA GLY A 41 48.65 -26.48 -37.91
C GLY A 41 48.73 -26.32 -36.38
N GLY A 42 48.69 -27.46 -35.68
CA GLY A 42 49.71 -27.81 -34.67
C GLY A 42 49.52 -27.33 -33.22
N GLY A 43 49.16 -28.28 -32.35
CA GLY A 43 49.88 -28.57 -31.09
C GLY A 43 49.89 -27.51 -29.97
N GLY A 44 49.33 -27.87 -28.81
CA GLY A 44 49.67 -27.21 -27.56
C GLY A 44 48.55 -27.22 -26.51
N VAL A 45 48.43 -28.32 -25.78
CA VAL A 45 47.68 -28.35 -24.52
C VAL A 45 48.47 -27.54 -23.50
N LEU A 46 48.04 -26.30 -23.25
CA LEU A 46 48.42 -25.53 -22.08
C LEU A 46 47.15 -25.06 -21.39
N HIS A 47 46.76 -25.81 -20.36
CA HIS A 47 45.75 -25.41 -19.39
C HIS A 47 46.27 -24.16 -18.66
N SER A 48 45.94 -23.01 -19.22
CA SER A 48 46.13 -21.72 -18.57
C SER A 48 45.13 -21.67 -17.43
N ASN A 49 45.61 -21.85 -16.20
CA ASN A 49 44.83 -21.71 -14.99
C ASN A 49 44.47 -20.22 -14.83
N ARG A 50 43.43 -19.76 -15.55
CA ARG A 50 42.86 -18.43 -15.37
C ARG A 50 42.20 -18.43 -14.00
N ASN A 51 42.91 -17.85 -13.04
CA ASN A 51 42.34 -17.41 -11.78
C ASN A 51 41.27 -16.36 -12.15
N VAL A 52 40.03 -16.79 -12.34
CA VAL A 52 38.89 -15.91 -12.54
C VAL A 52 38.71 -15.19 -11.22
N GLN A 53 39.35 -14.02 -11.08
CA GLN A 53 38.95 -13.09 -10.05
C GLN A 53 37.52 -12.71 -10.38
N GLU A 54 36.57 -13.32 -9.67
CA GLU A 54 35.17 -12.92 -9.69
C GLU A 54 35.14 -11.42 -9.48
N THR A 55 34.79 -10.71 -10.55
CA THR A 55 34.77 -9.25 -10.55
C THR A 55 33.44 -8.85 -9.96
N TYR A 56 33.41 -8.70 -8.64
CA TYR A 56 32.25 -8.17 -7.94
C TYR A 56 32.04 -6.70 -8.32
N LEU A 57 30.78 -6.26 -8.39
CA LEU A 57 30.39 -4.91 -8.82
C LEU A 57 30.58 -3.84 -7.72
N PHE A 58 31.19 -4.20 -6.60
CA PHE A 58 31.34 -3.35 -5.42
C PHE A 58 32.78 -3.31 -4.92
N PRO A 59 33.21 -2.20 -4.28
CA PRO A 59 34.57 -2.07 -3.77
C PRO A 59 34.78 -2.98 -2.54
N ASN A 60 35.95 -3.60 -2.46
CA ASN A 60 36.36 -4.33 -1.25
C ASN A 60 36.90 -3.34 -0.21
N LEU A 61 36.22 -3.25 0.93
CA LEU A 61 36.52 -2.28 1.98
C LEU A 61 37.68 -2.74 2.86
N LYS A 62 38.42 -1.78 3.40
CA LYS A 62 39.44 -2.04 4.43
C LYS A 62 38.74 -2.40 5.75
N PRO A 63 39.35 -3.25 6.61
CA PRO A 63 38.78 -3.64 7.90
C PRO A 63 38.32 -2.45 8.75
N GLN A 64 39.11 -1.38 8.81
CA GLN A 64 38.77 -0.13 9.50
C GLN A 64 37.46 0.50 9.04
N ALA A 65 37.23 0.54 7.72
CA ALA A 65 36.01 1.12 7.17
C ALA A 65 34.79 0.24 7.50
N ILE A 66 34.97 -1.08 7.47
CA ILE A 66 33.92 -2.04 7.86
C ILE A 66 33.56 -1.83 9.34
N VAL A 67 34.55 -1.79 10.24
CA VAL A 67 34.34 -1.57 11.68
C VAL A 67 33.64 -0.23 11.97
N SER A 68 33.99 0.83 11.24
CA SER A 68 33.30 2.12 11.35
C SER A 68 31.82 1.96 11.02
N CYS A 69 31.48 1.32 9.90
CA CYS A 69 30.08 1.09 9.51
C CYS A 69 29.35 0.15 10.48
N MET A 70 30.02 -0.83 11.11
CA MET A 70 29.40 -1.67 12.15
C MET A 70 28.98 -0.84 13.37
N SER A 71 29.78 0.17 13.72
CA SER A 71 29.49 1.06 14.85
C SER A 71 28.24 1.90 14.60
N ASP A 72 28.04 2.35 13.35
CA ASP A 72 26.83 3.08 12.93
C ASP A 72 25.55 2.24 13.11
N VAL A 73 25.67 0.92 12.92
CA VAL A 73 24.59 -0.07 13.08
C VAL A 73 24.51 -0.64 14.52
N GLN A 74 25.29 -0.09 15.46
CA GLN A 74 25.34 -0.53 16.87
C GLN A 74 25.80 -1.99 17.06
N VAL A 75 26.55 -2.54 16.11
CA VAL A 75 27.15 -3.87 16.23
C VAL A 75 28.58 -3.72 16.72
N ALA A 76 28.86 -4.21 17.93
CA ALA A 76 30.24 -4.26 18.43
C ALA A 76 31.05 -5.22 17.56
N CYS A 77 31.97 -4.74 16.73
CA CYS A 77 32.83 -5.57 15.88
C CYS A 77 34.21 -4.92 15.79
N THR A 78 35.28 -5.69 16.00
CA THR A 78 36.67 -5.20 15.98
C THR A 78 37.40 -5.67 14.73
N GLU A 79 38.55 -5.06 14.41
CA GLU A 79 39.39 -5.55 13.32
C GLU A 79 39.88 -6.99 13.55
N ASP A 80 40.11 -7.37 14.80
CA ASP A 80 40.50 -8.73 15.19
C ASP A 80 39.37 -9.75 14.92
N ASP A 81 38.11 -9.34 15.11
CA ASP A 81 36.94 -10.17 14.77
C ASP A 81 36.83 -10.40 13.25
N LEU A 82 37.29 -9.45 12.43
CA LEU A 82 37.33 -9.59 10.97
C LEU A 82 38.53 -10.43 10.52
N ALA A 83 39.67 -10.32 11.21
CA ALA A 83 40.87 -11.09 10.92
C ALA A 83 40.73 -12.57 11.34
N ARG A 84 40.00 -12.83 12.43
CA ARG A 84 39.73 -14.18 12.96
C ARG A 84 38.23 -14.33 13.24
N PRO A 85 37.40 -14.42 12.19
CA PRO A 85 35.96 -14.48 12.36
C PRO A 85 35.54 -15.78 13.05
N THR A 86 34.65 -15.65 14.03
CA THR A 86 33.98 -16.78 14.68
C THR A 86 32.55 -16.89 14.18
N ALA A 87 32.03 -18.12 14.10
CA ALA A 87 30.65 -18.35 13.65
C ALA A 87 29.63 -17.58 14.50
N GLN A 88 29.81 -17.58 15.83
CA GLN A 88 28.96 -16.84 16.76
C GLN A 88 28.97 -15.33 16.48
N LYS A 89 30.15 -14.75 16.23
CA LYS A 89 30.27 -13.33 15.95
C LYS A 89 29.63 -12.95 14.61
N MET A 90 29.93 -13.73 13.57
CA MET A 90 29.39 -13.46 12.24
C MET A 90 27.88 -13.65 12.17
N LEU A 91 27.31 -14.57 12.97
CA LEU A 91 25.86 -14.71 13.09
C LEU A 91 25.21 -13.41 13.56
N VAL A 92 25.70 -12.83 14.67
CA VAL A 92 25.19 -11.54 15.20
C VAL A 92 25.35 -10.42 14.17
N VAL A 93 26.48 -10.39 13.46
CA VAL A 93 26.73 -9.39 12.41
C VAL A 93 25.74 -9.54 11.26
N TYR A 94 25.52 -10.74 10.74
CA TYR A 94 24.59 -10.98 9.64
C TYR A 94 23.14 -10.75 10.04
N GLU A 95 22.74 -11.10 11.26
CA GLU A 95 21.42 -10.77 11.81
C GLU A 95 21.18 -9.26 11.79
N ALA A 96 22.10 -8.48 12.33
CA ALA A 96 21.97 -7.02 12.36
C ALA A 96 21.89 -6.42 10.95
N PHE A 97 22.61 -6.98 9.98
CA PHE A 97 22.51 -6.52 8.60
C PHE A 97 21.21 -6.90 7.91
N MET A 98 20.66 -8.08 8.19
CA MET A 98 19.34 -8.41 7.70
C MET A 98 18.31 -7.42 8.24
N ASP A 99 18.33 -7.15 9.55
CA ASP A 99 17.41 -6.20 10.18
C ASP A 99 17.51 -4.81 9.53
N VAL A 100 18.74 -4.33 9.28
CA VAL A 100 18.94 -3.07 8.57
C VAL A 100 18.37 -3.16 7.16
N ALA A 101 18.66 -4.22 6.39
CA ALA A 101 18.32 -4.34 4.98
C ALA A 101 16.82 -4.54 4.73
N THR A 102 16.13 -5.34 5.54
CA THR A 102 14.70 -5.67 5.38
C THR A 102 13.79 -4.66 6.07
N GLY A 103 14.28 -3.93 7.09
CA GLY A 103 13.46 -2.98 7.85
C GLY A 103 12.38 -3.63 8.73
N SER A 104 12.39 -4.96 8.86
CA SER A 104 11.51 -5.72 9.75
C SER A 104 12.35 -6.48 10.78
N PRO A 105 12.24 -6.16 12.08
CA PRO A 105 12.87 -6.99 13.09
C PRO A 105 12.13 -8.32 13.16
N LYS A 106 12.87 -9.42 12.95
CA LYS A 106 12.49 -10.83 13.18
C LYS A 106 11.06 -11.19 12.77
N ASP A 107 10.93 -11.85 11.61
CA ASP A 107 9.71 -12.56 11.23
C ASP A 107 9.41 -13.69 12.24
N ASP A 108 8.70 -13.34 13.31
CA ASP A 108 7.93 -14.31 14.13
C ASP A 108 6.76 -14.89 13.31
N VAL A 109 6.47 -14.31 12.13
CA VAL A 109 5.33 -14.62 11.27
C VAL A 109 5.31 -16.08 10.78
N TYR A 110 6.44 -16.78 10.74
CA TYR A 110 6.52 -18.18 10.28
C TYR A 110 6.65 -19.20 11.42
N LEU A 111 6.81 -18.76 12.67
CA LEU A 111 7.03 -19.65 13.82
C LEU A 111 5.74 -20.14 14.46
N ASP A 112 4.66 -19.35 14.35
CA ASP A 112 3.33 -19.74 14.83
C ASP A 112 2.86 -21.03 14.14
N ASP A 113 3.08 -21.15 12.82
CA ASP A 113 2.71 -22.34 12.03
C ASP A 113 3.54 -23.59 12.41
N ILE A 114 4.78 -23.42 12.87
CA ILE A 114 5.69 -24.52 13.23
C ILE A 114 5.39 -25.05 14.64
N GLN A 115 5.00 -24.17 15.57
CA GLN A 115 4.55 -24.59 16.91
C GLN A 115 3.25 -25.40 16.87
N GLU A 116 2.39 -25.16 15.88
CA GLU A 116 1.14 -25.91 15.68
C GLU A 116 1.34 -27.26 14.96
N MET A 117 2.48 -27.48 14.31
CA MET A 117 2.82 -28.78 13.71
C MET A 117 3.10 -29.84 14.79
N LYS A 118 2.09 -30.64 15.13
CA LYS A 118 2.15 -31.84 16.00
C LYS A 118 3.01 -33.00 15.44
N ILE A 119 4.07 -32.70 14.69
CA ILE A 119 4.83 -33.68 13.91
C ILE A 119 6.03 -34.26 14.70
N VAL A 120 6.47 -33.61 15.79
CA VAL A 120 7.74 -33.96 16.45
C VAL A 120 7.56 -34.28 17.94
N SER A 121 8.08 -35.44 18.36
CA SER A 121 8.10 -35.90 19.77
C SER A 121 9.02 -35.06 20.68
N HIS A 122 9.91 -34.25 20.11
CA HIS A 122 10.80 -33.30 20.79
C HIS A 122 10.81 -31.97 20.01
N PRO A 123 9.81 -31.11 20.24
CA PRO A 123 9.62 -29.88 19.46
C PRO A 123 10.80 -28.90 19.58
N ASP A 124 11.39 -28.75 20.76
CA ASP A 124 12.37 -27.68 21.02
C ASP A 124 13.64 -27.77 20.16
N PHE A 125 14.20 -28.97 19.97
CA PHE A 125 15.41 -29.15 19.14
C PHE A 125 15.14 -28.95 17.65
N VAL A 126 13.97 -29.38 17.17
CA VAL A 126 13.59 -29.19 15.77
C VAL A 126 13.29 -27.72 15.48
N ILE A 127 12.69 -27.01 16.44
CA ILE A 127 12.40 -25.59 16.32
C ILE A 127 13.69 -24.79 16.11
N ASP A 128 14.75 -25.03 16.89
CA ASP A 128 16.02 -24.30 16.74
C ASP A 128 16.73 -24.59 15.41
N GLY A 129 16.71 -25.85 14.95
CA GLY A 129 17.26 -26.22 13.65
C GLY A 129 16.49 -25.60 12.48
N VAL A 130 15.15 -25.59 12.56
CA VAL A 130 14.29 -24.98 11.55
C VAL A 130 14.44 -23.46 11.53
N ARG A 131 14.54 -22.81 12.70
CA ARG A 131 14.84 -21.38 12.82
C ARG A 131 16.14 -21.02 12.11
N PHE A 132 17.19 -21.78 12.38
CA PHE A 132 18.49 -21.55 11.73
C PHE A 132 18.42 -21.78 10.22
N TYR A 133 17.67 -22.78 9.75
CA TYR A 133 17.47 -23.02 8.32
C TYR A 133 16.72 -21.87 7.64
N ILE A 134 15.63 -21.38 8.23
CA ILE A 134 14.86 -20.25 7.71
C ILE A 134 15.75 -19.00 7.64
N PHE A 135 16.51 -18.73 8.70
CA PHE A 135 17.49 -17.65 8.73
C PHE A 135 18.50 -17.76 7.58
N LEU A 136 19.09 -18.94 7.36
CA LEU A 136 20.04 -19.16 6.26
C LEU A 136 19.40 -18.94 4.88
N GLN A 137 18.13 -19.34 4.71
CA GLN A 137 17.40 -19.14 3.46
C GLN A 137 17.13 -17.65 3.20
N GLN A 138 16.70 -16.91 4.22
CA GLN A 138 16.48 -15.47 4.14
C GLN A 138 17.79 -14.72 3.86
N LEU A 139 18.85 -15.07 4.58
CA LEU A 139 20.17 -14.47 4.40
C LEU A 139 20.71 -14.73 2.99
N ALA A 140 20.59 -15.97 2.48
CA ALA A 140 21.02 -16.29 1.12
C ALA A 140 20.22 -15.52 0.06
N SER A 141 18.89 -15.40 0.24
CA SER A 141 18.05 -14.59 -0.65
C SER A 141 18.48 -13.13 -0.65
N MET A 142 18.73 -12.55 0.52
CA MET A 142 19.21 -11.17 0.65
C MET A 142 20.58 -10.99 -0.03
N MET A 143 21.49 -11.95 0.15
CA MET A 143 22.83 -11.88 -0.43
C MET A 143 22.80 -11.86 -1.96
N GLN A 144 21.85 -12.55 -2.60
CA GLN A 144 21.65 -12.47 -4.05
C GLN A 144 21.25 -11.06 -4.50
N GLU A 145 20.33 -10.41 -3.79
CA GLU A 145 19.90 -9.03 -4.08
C GLU A 145 21.04 -8.02 -3.89
N VAL A 146 21.92 -8.27 -2.91
CA VAL A 146 23.12 -7.46 -2.64
C VAL A 146 24.23 -7.69 -3.69
N GLY A 147 24.13 -8.74 -4.51
CA GLY A 147 25.08 -9.08 -5.57
C GLY A 147 26.15 -10.12 -5.18
N VAL A 148 25.91 -10.90 -4.12
CA VAL A 148 26.72 -12.05 -3.69
C VAL A 148 25.94 -13.34 -4.00
N ASN A 149 26.15 -13.90 -5.19
CA ASN A 149 25.37 -15.03 -5.70
C ASN A 149 25.82 -16.41 -5.19
N ASP A 150 27.03 -16.48 -4.64
CA ASP A 150 27.69 -17.72 -4.20
C ASP A 150 27.72 -17.83 -2.66
N PHE A 151 26.80 -17.17 -1.96
CA PHE A 151 26.68 -17.27 -0.50
C PHE A 151 26.17 -18.66 -0.08
N THR A 152 26.82 -19.26 0.92
CA THR A 152 26.54 -20.62 1.39
C THR A 152 26.45 -20.68 2.91
N SER A 153 25.92 -21.77 3.46
CA SER A 153 25.90 -22.01 4.91
C SER A 153 27.29 -22.08 5.54
N ARG A 154 28.35 -22.31 4.75
CA ARG A 154 29.74 -22.29 5.22
C ARG A 154 30.19 -20.88 5.61
N ASP A 155 29.69 -19.85 4.93
CA ASP A 155 30.02 -18.45 5.23
C ASP A 155 29.54 -18.02 6.63
N VAL A 156 28.58 -18.75 7.20
CA VAL A 156 28.08 -18.57 8.57
C VAL A 156 28.75 -19.53 9.56
N THR A 157 28.81 -20.82 9.22
CA THR A 157 29.27 -21.87 10.15
C THR A 157 30.80 -21.96 10.26
N LYS A 158 31.53 -21.59 9.21
CA LYS A 158 32.99 -21.59 9.13
C LYS A 158 33.47 -20.36 8.35
N PRO A 159 33.31 -19.17 8.92
CA PRO A 159 33.64 -17.94 8.22
C PRO A 159 35.14 -17.84 7.94
N GLU A 160 35.50 -17.38 6.74
CA GLU A 160 36.88 -17.14 6.32
C GLU A 160 37.11 -15.63 6.21
N ALA A 161 38.21 -15.11 6.76
CA ALA A 161 38.43 -13.66 6.92
C ALA A 161 38.28 -12.85 5.61
N GLU A 162 38.90 -13.33 4.53
CA GLU A 162 38.81 -12.69 3.21
C GLU A 162 37.39 -12.69 2.64
N ARG A 163 36.65 -13.78 2.87
CA ARG A 163 35.28 -13.97 2.40
C ARG A 163 34.31 -13.10 3.18
N VAL A 164 34.41 -13.09 4.51
CA VAL A 164 33.66 -12.19 5.40
C VAL A 164 33.85 -10.74 4.99
N ARG A 165 35.10 -10.30 4.80
CA ARG A 165 35.39 -8.93 4.40
C ARG A 165 34.67 -8.54 3.11
N ARG A 166 34.65 -9.45 2.14
CA ARG A 166 33.96 -9.26 0.85
C ARG A 166 32.45 -9.17 1.01
N VAL A 167 31.85 -10.12 1.72
CA VAL A 167 30.40 -10.14 1.98
C VAL A 167 29.97 -8.86 2.68
N LEU A 168 30.66 -8.47 3.76
CA LEU A 168 30.35 -7.25 4.49
C LEU A 168 30.53 -6.00 3.65
N SER A 169 31.52 -5.96 2.76
CA SER A 169 31.69 -4.84 1.82
C SER A 169 30.50 -4.72 0.86
N ALA A 170 29.98 -5.84 0.38
CA ALA A 170 28.80 -5.88 -0.48
C ALA A 170 27.56 -5.31 0.25
N VAL A 171 27.32 -5.80 1.46
CA VAL A 171 26.17 -5.40 2.29
C VAL A 171 26.26 -3.92 2.67
N ILE A 172 27.44 -3.43 3.07
CA ILE A 172 27.64 -2.01 3.37
C ILE A 172 27.40 -1.14 2.13
N ASN A 173 27.87 -1.58 0.96
CA ASN A 173 27.64 -0.87 -0.28
C ASN A 173 26.14 -0.78 -0.62
N PHE A 174 25.40 -1.87 -0.43
CA PHE A 174 23.95 -1.89 -0.59
C PHE A 174 23.24 -0.96 0.40
N ALA A 175 23.63 -0.99 1.68
CA ALA A 175 23.05 -0.14 2.70
C ALA A 175 23.22 1.36 2.37
N LYS A 176 24.43 1.76 1.94
CA LYS A 176 24.71 3.14 1.50
C LYS A 176 23.89 3.54 0.28
N PHE A 177 23.80 2.66 -0.71
CA PHE A 177 22.98 2.90 -1.90
C PHE A 177 21.50 3.08 -1.56
N ARG A 178 20.99 2.33 -0.58
CA ARG A 178 19.62 2.50 -0.09
C ARG A 178 19.46 3.84 0.60
N GLU A 179 20.39 4.21 1.47
CA GLU A 179 20.37 5.49 2.19
C GLU A 179 20.36 6.69 1.24
N ASP A 180 21.19 6.66 0.18
CA ASP A 180 21.23 7.72 -0.84
C ASP A 180 19.89 7.89 -1.59
N ARG A 181 19.14 6.79 -1.77
CA ARG A 181 17.84 6.78 -2.48
C ARG A 181 16.64 6.98 -1.57
N GLN A 182 16.82 6.82 -0.27
CA GLN A 182 15.76 6.92 0.73
C GLN A 182 15.01 8.26 0.69
N PRO A 183 15.67 9.43 0.50
CA PRO A 183 14.97 10.71 0.41
C PRO A 183 14.00 10.81 -0.77
N ALA A 184 14.37 10.30 -1.94
CA ALA A 184 13.51 10.30 -3.12
C ALA A 184 12.26 9.43 -2.89
N PHE A 185 12.45 8.26 -2.28
CA PHE A 185 11.34 7.39 -1.89
C PHE A 185 10.41 8.06 -0.87
N PHE A 186 10.95 8.73 0.15
CA PHE A 186 10.13 9.44 1.13
C PHE A 186 9.32 10.58 0.53
N GLN A 187 9.84 11.26 -0.49
CA GLN A 187 9.10 12.30 -1.19
C GLN A 187 7.88 11.72 -1.92
N GLU A 188 8.04 10.61 -2.65
CA GLU A 188 6.93 9.91 -3.29
C GLU A 188 5.92 9.35 -2.26
N MET A 189 6.43 8.82 -1.14
CA MET A 189 5.58 8.29 -0.06
C MET A 189 4.74 9.39 0.59
N ARG A 190 5.29 10.59 0.74
CA ARG A 190 4.54 11.75 1.27
C ARG A 190 3.37 12.12 0.37
N GLU A 191 3.56 12.12 -0.96
CA GLU A 191 2.46 12.38 -1.89
C GLU A 191 1.36 11.32 -1.77
N ALA A 192 1.74 10.05 -1.57
CA ALA A 192 0.78 8.98 -1.32
C ALA A 192 0.04 9.17 0.01
N ASP A 193 0.73 9.56 1.08
CA ASP A 193 0.13 9.84 2.39
C ASP A 193 -0.86 11.01 2.31
N GLU A 194 -0.51 12.09 1.59
CA GLU A 194 -1.41 13.23 1.36
C GLU A 194 -2.69 12.82 0.62
N VAL A 195 -2.59 11.89 -0.34
CA VAL A 195 -3.76 11.33 -1.04
C VAL A 195 -4.60 10.45 -0.11
N ILE A 196 -3.97 9.65 0.75
CA ILE A 196 -4.68 8.82 1.74
C ILE A 196 -5.45 9.70 2.72
N ASP A 197 -4.83 10.75 3.24
CA ASP A 197 -5.49 11.71 4.12
C ASP A 197 -6.69 12.38 3.44
N LEU A 198 -6.54 12.75 2.15
CA LEU A 198 -7.64 13.31 1.37
C LEU A 198 -8.80 12.31 1.21
N ILE A 199 -8.52 11.02 0.99
CA ILE A 199 -9.56 10.00 0.90
C ILE A 199 -10.34 9.92 2.21
N VAL A 200 -9.65 9.89 3.35
CA VAL A 200 -10.28 9.82 4.68
C VAL A 200 -11.17 11.04 4.92
N ASP A 201 -10.69 12.24 4.60
CA ASP A 201 -11.46 13.47 4.75
C ASP A 201 -12.70 13.48 3.83
N ARG A 202 -12.55 13.02 2.58
CA ARG A 202 -13.66 12.92 1.63
C ARG A 202 -14.70 11.89 2.03
N GLU A 203 -14.29 10.76 2.61
CA GLU A 203 -15.21 9.74 3.14
C GLU A 203 -16.01 10.31 4.31
N LYS A 204 -15.37 11.06 5.21
CA LYS A 204 -16.04 11.72 6.33
C LYS A 204 -17.06 12.75 5.87
N GLU A 205 -16.71 13.60 4.90
CA GLU A 205 -17.64 14.58 4.32
C GLU A 205 -18.82 13.89 3.62
N HIS A 206 -18.54 12.81 2.88
CA HIS A 206 -19.58 12.02 2.22
C HIS A 206 -20.56 11.41 3.24
N GLU A 207 -20.06 10.88 4.35
CA GLU A 207 -20.88 10.35 5.44
C GLU A 207 -21.77 11.43 6.07
N GLN A 208 -21.20 12.61 6.35
CA GLN A 208 -21.95 13.76 6.88
C GLN A 208 -23.07 14.19 5.93
N MET A 209 -22.78 14.39 4.64
CA MET A 209 -23.80 14.76 3.66
C MET A 209 -24.88 13.69 3.50
N THR A 210 -24.51 12.42 3.57
CA THR A 210 -25.47 11.31 3.49
C THR A 210 -26.43 11.33 4.68
N GLN A 211 -25.92 11.59 5.89
CA GLN A 211 -26.74 11.74 7.09
C GLN A 211 -27.66 12.97 7.01
N GLU A 212 -27.17 14.11 6.51
CA GLU A 212 -28.00 15.30 6.30
C GLU A 212 -29.12 15.06 5.28
N LEU A 213 -28.82 14.37 4.17
CA LEU A 213 -29.81 13.98 3.17
C LEU A 213 -30.91 13.11 3.77
N GLU A 214 -30.54 12.15 4.60
CA GLU A 214 -31.50 11.27 5.26
C GLU A 214 -32.38 12.05 6.24
N ASN A 215 -31.80 12.95 7.03
CA ASN A 215 -32.54 13.83 7.92
C ASN A 215 -33.52 14.74 7.17
N LEU A 216 -33.13 15.28 6.02
CA LEU A 216 -34.00 16.11 5.17
C LEU A 216 -35.15 15.29 4.56
N LYS A 217 -34.87 14.07 4.10
CA LYS A 217 -35.91 13.15 3.60
C LYS A 217 -36.94 12.84 4.68
N GLN A 218 -36.47 12.53 5.89
CA GLN A 218 -37.37 12.26 7.03
C GLN A 218 -38.21 13.48 7.40
N ARG A 219 -37.61 14.69 7.43
CA ARG A 219 -38.35 15.94 7.66
C ARG A 219 -39.41 16.18 6.58
N LYS A 220 -39.07 15.93 5.31
CA LYS A 220 -40.02 16.07 4.20
C LYS A 220 -41.21 15.13 4.36
N ILE A 221 -40.97 13.85 4.64
CA ILE A 221 -42.02 12.85 4.88
C ILE A 221 -42.90 13.26 6.07
N ALA A 222 -42.30 13.74 7.17
CA ALA A 222 -43.04 14.18 8.34
C ALA A 222 -43.90 15.44 8.08
N GLN A 223 -43.47 16.33 7.18
CA GLN A 223 -44.18 17.57 6.85
C GLN A 223 -45.23 17.39 5.74
N GLU A 224 -45.10 16.38 4.90
CA GLU A 224 -46.00 16.07 3.79
C GLU A 224 -47.49 16.03 4.16
N PRO A 225 -47.95 15.35 5.23
CA PRO A 225 -49.38 15.34 5.58
C PRO A 225 -49.89 16.72 5.95
N ARG A 226 -49.09 17.51 6.67
CA ARG A 226 -49.46 18.88 7.09
C ARG A 226 -49.53 19.82 5.89
N VAL A 227 -48.61 19.68 4.93
CA VAL A 227 -48.64 20.45 3.69
C VAL A 227 -49.89 20.12 2.88
N GLU A 228 -50.27 18.84 2.80
CA GLU A 228 -51.47 18.42 2.07
C GLU A 228 -52.76 18.91 2.75
N GLU A 229 -52.83 18.83 4.08
CA GLU A 229 -53.93 19.42 4.86
C GLU A 229 -54.07 20.93 4.60
N LEU A 230 -52.95 21.68 4.66
CA LEU A 230 -52.94 23.12 4.38
C LEU A 230 -53.35 23.45 2.93
N LYS A 231 -53.01 22.61 1.95
CA LYS A 231 -53.48 22.80 0.57
C LYS A 231 -54.99 22.64 0.47
N VAL A 232 -55.56 21.61 1.10
CA VAL A 232 -57.02 21.39 1.11
C VAL A 232 -57.73 22.55 1.78
N ILE A 233 -57.23 23.02 2.94
CA ILE A 233 -57.79 24.19 3.64
C ILE A 233 -57.73 25.43 2.73
N ASN A 234 -56.60 25.69 2.07
CA ASN A 234 -56.46 26.83 1.16
C ASN A 234 -57.42 26.73 -0.04
N GLN A 235 -57.60 25.54 -0.63
CA GLN A 235 -58.56 25.32 -1.71
C GLN A 235 -60.00 25.59 -1.24
N ASN A 236 -60.38 25.09 -0.07
CA ASN A 236 -61.71 25.33 0.49
C ASN A 236 -61.93 26.81 0.78
N LEU A 237 -60.95 27.50 1.37
CA LEU A 237 -61.03 28.92 1.66
C LEU A 237 -61.13 29.76 0.38
N ALA A 238 -60.42 29.36 -0.69
CA ALA A 238 -60.54 30.00 -2.00
C ALA A 238 -61.95 29.86 -2.59
N LEU A 239 -62.55 28.66 -2.49
CA LEU A 239 -63.94 28.42 -2.91
C LEU A 239 -64.93 29.25 -2.07
N GLU A 240 -64.75 29.30 -0.76
CA GLU A 240 -65.58 30.14 0.11
C GLU A 240 -65.48 31.62 -0.27
N MET A 241 -64.27 32.12 -0.55
CA MET A 241 -64.06 33.50 -1.02
C MET A 241 -64.81 33.77 -2.33
N GLU A 242 -64.85 32.83 -3.28
CA GLU A 242 -65.63 32.99 -4.51
C GLU A 242 -67.14 33.06 -4.23
N VAL A 243 -67.64 32.24 -3.32
CA VAL A 243 -69.06 32.26 -2.91
C VAL A 243 -69.39 33.59 -2.24
N TYR A 244 -68.55 34.08 -1.33
CA TYR A 244 -68.75 35.36 -0.68
C TYR A 244 -68.73 36.52 -1.67
N LYS A 245 -67.81 36.52 -2.65
CA LYS A 245 -67.79 37.51 -3.73
C LYS A 245 -69.08 37.51 -4.53
N LYS A 246 -69.64 36.34 -4.87
CA LYS A 246 -70.93 36.25 -5.57
C LYS A 246 -72.07 36.82 -4.73
N LYS A 247 -72.14 36.47 -3.44
CA LYS A 247 -73.14 37.01 -2.51
C LYS A 247 -73.01 38.53 -2.33
N GLU A 248 -71.79 39.05 -2.30
CA GLU A 248 -71.53 40.49 -2.23
C GLU A 248 -72.09 41.20 -3.46
N VAL A 249 -71.81 40.69 -4.66
CA VAL A 249 -72.39 41.22 -5.91
C VAL A 249 -73.92 41.16 -5.89
N GLU A 250 -74.50 40.03 -5.52
CA GLU A 250 -75.97 39.86 -5.45
C GLU A 250 -76.62 40.82 -4.44
N THR A 251 -76.02 40.97 -3.25
CA THR A 251 -76.54 41.90 -2.23
C THR A 251 -76.37 43.36 -2.63
N THR A 252 -75.33 43.73 -3.37
CA THR A 252 -75.21 45.08 -3.95
C THR A 252 -76.29 45.35 -5.00
N GLN A 253 -76.56 44.39 -5.89
CA GLN A 253 -77.64 44.51 -6.88
C GLN A 253 -79.01 44.66 -6.21
N LEU A 254 -79.32 43.82 -5.22
CA LEU A 254 -80.57 43.93 -4.46
C LEU A 254 -80.69 45.26 -3.73
N LYS A 255 -79.60 45.80 -3.17
CA LYS A 255 -79.59 47.14 -2.56
C LYS A 255 -79.88 48.24 -3.59
N ASP A 256 -79.27 48.15 -4.77
CA ASP A 256 -79.48 49.11 -5.86
C ASP A 256 -80.93 49.05 -6.36
N ASP A 257 -81.53 47.86 -6.42
CA ASP A 257 -82.93 47.71 -6.86
C ASP A 257 -83.92 48.20 -5.80
N VAL A 258 -83.70 47.90 -4.52
CA VAL A 258 -84.51 48.45 -3.41
C VAL A 258 -84.40 49.97 -3.34
N THR A 259 -83.22 50.54 -3.58
CA THR A 259 -83.06 52.01 -3.60
C THR A 259 -83.80 52.65 -4.79
N LYS A 260 -83.78 52.02 -5.97
CA LYS A 260 -84.61 52.44 -7.13
C LYS A 260 -86.10 52.35 -6.85
N GLU A 261 -86.58 51.23 -6.28
CA GLU A 261 -88.00 51.09 -5.93
C GLU A 261 -88.42 52.12 -4.88
N ARG A 262 -87.57 52.37 -3.88
CA ARG A 262 -87.81 53.42 -2.88
C ARG A 262 -87.90 54.80 -3.52
N SER A 263 -87.03 55.16 -4.46
CA SER A 263 -87.14 56.45 -5.14
C SER A 263 -88.42 56.57 -5.96
N LEU A 264 -88.83 55.49 -6.66
CA LEU A 264 -90.07 55.47 -7.43
C LEU A 264 -91.33 55.58 -6.55
N LEU A 265 -91.32 55.01 -5.35
CA LEU A 265 -92.42 55.14 -4.38
C LEU A 265 -92.48 56.53 -3.73
N VAL A 266 -91.33 57.18 -3.51
CA VAL A 266 -91.27 58.57 -3.03
C VAL A 266 -91.78 59.56 -4.09
N GLU A 267 -91.58 59.28 -5.38
CA GLU A 267 -92.14 60.10 -6.48
C GLU A 267 -93.65 59.93 -6.69
N ARG A 268 -94.26 58.89 -6.11
CA ARG A 268 -95.67 58.53 -6.33
C ARG A 268 -96.63 58.97 -5.22
N ASN A 269 -96.10 59.54 -4.13
CA ASN A 269 -96.86 60.16 -3.03
C ASN A 269 -96.65 61.67 -3.02
#